data_AF-A0A852U502-F1
#
_entry.id   AF-A0A852U502-F1
#
_cell.length_a   1.000
_cell.length_b   1.000
_cell.length_c   1.000
_cell.angle_alpha   90.00
_cell.angle_beta   90.00
_cell.angle_gamma   90.00
#
_symmetry.space_group_name_H-M   'P 1'
#
loop_
_entity.id
_entity.type
_entity.pdbx_description
1 polymer ?
#
loop_
_entity_poly.entity_id
_entity_poly.type
_entity_poly.pdbx_seq_one_letter_code
_entity_poly.pdbx_strand_id
1 'polypeptide(L)'
;MSAAGDPESGPDRAGGQLERVILDLLDKRAEGATICPSEAARVVGGDEWRDEMEAARAAARRLVESGEVDITQGGEVVDGATAKGPIRIRRR
;
A
#
# COMPACT_ATOMS: atom_id res chain seq x y z
N MET A 1 31.62 12.89 -5.04
CA MET A 1 31.31 12.27 -3.73
C MET A 1 29.81 12.46 -3.54
N SER A 2 29.00 11.59 -4.13
CA SER A 2 28.39 10.40 -3.49
C SER A 2 27.57 10.74 -2.25
N ALA A 3 26.25 10.71 -2.47
CA ALA A 3 25.15 10.33 -1.58
C ALA A 3 25.38 10.48 -0.07
N ALA A 4 24.74 11.50 0.51
CA ALA A 4 24.15 11.34 1.83
C ALA A 4 22.88 10.50 1.63
N GLY A 5 22.96 9.20 1.91
CA GLY A 5 21.77 8.39 2.12
C GLY A 5 21.13 8.82 3.43
N ASP A 6 19.85 9.18 3.39
CA ASP A 6 19.06 9.52 4.57
C ASP A 6 19.03 8.33 5.56
N PRO A 7 19.31 8.53 6.86
CA PRO A 7 19.42 7.47 7.86
C PRO A 7 18.07 6.95 8.36
N GLU A 8 16.99 7.05 7.58
CA GLU A 8 15.63 6.90 8.08
C GLU A 8 14.91 5.58 7.73
N SER A 9 15.61 4.60 7.15
CA SER A 9 15.04 3.32 6.72
C SER A 9 14.89 2.32 7.88
N GLY A 10 13.94 2.56 8.78
CA GLY A 10 13.40 1.55 9.68
C GLY A 10 12.13 0.92 9.07
N PRO A 11 11.91 -0.40 9.20
CA PRO A 11 10.74 -1.08 8.61
C PRO A 11 9.40 -0.48 9.07
N ASP A 12 9.34 0.06 10.29
CA ASP A 12 8.14 0.69 10.86
C ASP A 12 7.82 2.07 10.23
N ARG A 13 8.83 2.84 9.79
CA ARG A 13 8.59 4.12 9.08
C ARG A 13 8.14 3.91 7.65
N ALA A 14 8.73 2.94 6.95
CA ALA A 14 8.32 2.57 5.59
C ALA A 14 6.87 2.08 5.58
N GLY A 15 6.48 1.30 6.60
CA GLY A 15 5.09 0.88 6.81
C GLY A 15 4.12 2.07 6.92
N GLY A 16 4.41 3.05 7.79
CA GLY A 16 3.56 4.24 7.94
C GLY A 16 3.60 5.19 6.73
N GLN A 17 4.67 5.18 5.93
CA GLN A 17 4.70 5.92 4.67
C GLN A 17 3.77 5.29 3.62
N LEU A 18 3.81 3.97 3.46
CA LEU A 18 2.96 3.25 2.51
C LEU A 18 1.48 3.39 2.85
N GLU A 19 1.11 3.39 4.13
CA GLU A 19 -0.26 3.65 4.57
C GLU A 19 -0.76 5.01 4.11
N ARG A 20 0.00 6.08 4.39
CA ARG A 20 -0.34 7.43 3.94
C ARG A 20 -0.47 7.53 2.43
N VAL A 21 0.46 6.92 1.70
CA VAL A 21 0.41 6.90 0.23
C VAL A 21 -0.82 6.14 -0.29
N ILE A 22 -1.21 5.02 0.34
CA ILE A 22 -2.44 4.29 -0.04
C ILE A 22 -3.66 5.20 0.12
N LEU A 23 -3.77 5.89 1.26
CA LEU A 23 -4.90 6.80 1.54
C LEU A 23 -4.90 7.98 0.58
N ASP A 24 -3.76 8.65 0.37
CA ASP A 24 -3.62 9.77 -0.56
C ASP A 24 -3.98 9.39 -2.00
N LEU A 25 -3.62 8.17 -2.42
CA LEU A 25 -3.95 7.67 -3.76
C LEU A 25 -5.44 7.37 -3.91
N LEU A 26 -6.11 6.91 -2.84
CA LEU A 26 -7.54 6.68 -2.84
C LEU A 26 -8.32 7.99 -2.83
N ASP A 27 -7.91 8.97 -2.02
CA ASP A 27 -8.56 10.29 -1.90
C ASP A 27 -8.50 11.09 -3.21
N LYS A 28 -7.51 10.81 -4.08
CA LYS A 28 -7.39 11.41 -5.42
C LYS A 28 -8.30 10.77 -6.47
N ARG A 29 -9.02 9.68 -6.15
CA ARG A 29 -9.91 9.00 -7.08
C ARG A 29 -11.38 9.31 -6.80
N ALA A 30 -12.22 8.98 -7.77
CA ALA A 30 -13.67 9.01 -7.59
C ALA A 30 -14.11 8.02 -6.50
N GLU A 31 -15.25 8.29 -5.89
CA GLU A 31 -15.86 7.41 -4.89
C GLU A 31 -16.04 5.98 -5.43
N GLY A 32 -15.72 4.98 -4.61
CA GLY A 32 -15.77 3.57 -4.97
C GLY A 32 -14.65 3.09 -5.92
N ALA A 33 -13.77 3.98 -6.40
CA ALA A 33 -12.60 3.58 -7.16
C ALA A 33 -11.60 2.80 -6.29
N THR A 34 -10.76 2.03 -6.95
CA THR A 34 -9.77 1.18 -6.29
C THR A 34 -8.36 1.46 -6.77
N ILE A 35 -7.38 1.10 -5.96
CA ILE A 35 -5.95 1.02 -6.31
C ILE A 35 -5.44 -0.42 -6.15
N CYS A 36 -4.19 -0.71 -6.51
CA CYS A 36 -3.49 -1.93 -6.10
C CYS A 36 -2.24 -1.61 -5.26
N PRO A 37 -1.72 -2.58 -4.47
CA PRO A 37 -0.53 -2.36 -3.64
C PRO A 37 0.68 -1.84 -4.41
N SER A 38 0.84 -2.28 -5.67
CA SER A 38 1.97 -1.86 -6.51
C SER A 38 1.94 -0.38 -6.91
N GLU A 39 0.78 0.30 -6.85
CA GLU A 39 0.72 1.74 -7.09
C GLU A 39 1.37 2.51 -5.92
N ALA A 40 1.04 2.13 -4.68
CA ALA A 40 1.69 2.70 -3.50
C ALA A 40 3.18 2.36 -3.44
N ALA A 41 3.54 1.11 -3.74
CA ALA A 41 4.93 0.66 -3.79
C ALA A 41 5.75 1.47 -4.81
N ARG A 42 5.18 1.81 -5.98
CA ARG A 42 5.86 2.66 -6.98
C ARG A 42 6.11 4.08 -6.52
N VAL A 43 5.18 4.64 -5.75
CA VAL A 43 5.34 5.99 -5.19
C VAL A 43 6.44 6.03 -4.13
N VAL A 44 6.56 4.99 -3.31
CA VAL A 44 7.56 4.93 -2.22
C VAL A 44 8.93 4.45 -2.72
N GLY A 45 8.98 3.34 -3.46
CA GLY A 45 10.22 2.67 -3.86
C GLY A 45 10.77 3.08 -5.23
N GLY A 46 10.07 3.90 -6.02
CA GLY A 46 10.55 4.37 -7.32
C GLY A 46 10.88 3.22 -8.27
N ASP A 47 12.11 3.17 -8.77
CA ASP A 47 12.61 2.11 -9.67
C ASP A 47 12.68 0.73 -8.97
N GLU A 48 12.95 0.71 -7.66
CA GLU A 48 13.09 -0.50 -6.83
C GLU A 48 11.76 -0.90 -6.14
N TRP A 49 10.62 -0.40 -6.64
CA TRP A 49 9.29 -0.63 -6.04
C TRP A 49 8.91 -2.10 -5.80
N ARG A 50 9.56 -3.03 -6.50
CA ARG A 50 9.31 -4.45 -6.32
C ARG A 50 9.68 -4.93 -4.92
N ASP A 51 10.69 -4.33 -4.31
CA ASP A 51 11.13 -4.66 -2.95
C ASP A 51 10.12 -4.17 -1.90
N GLU A 52 9.35 -3.13 -2.24
CA GLU A 52 8.28 -2.57 -1.39
C GLU A 52 6.96 -3.36 -1.49
N MET A 53 6.85 -4.39 -2.33
CA MET A 53 5.57 -5.06 -2.57
C MET A 53 4.98 -5.74 -1.32
N GLU A 54 5.81 -6.43 -0.54
CA GLU A 54 5.36 -7.06 0.71
C GLU A 54 5.04 -6.00 1.77
N ALA A 55 5.83 -4.93 1.85
CA ALA A 55 5.55 -3.81 2.74
C ALA A 55 4.22 -3.12 2.38
N ALA A 56 3.92 -2.95 1.09
CA ALA A 56 2.67 -2.34 0.63
C ALA A 56 1.46 -3.23 0.93
N ARG A 57 1.60 -4.56 0.78
CA ARG A 57 0.57 -5.52 1.22
C ARG A 57 0.36 -5.45 2.74
N ALA A 58 1.43 -5.37 3.51
CA ALA A 58 1.35 -5.23 4.96
C ALA A 58 0.68 -3.93 5.40
N ALA A 59 0.99 -2.80 4.75
CA ALA A 59 0.33 -1.52 4.98
C ALA A 59 -1.18 -1.59 4.68
N ALA A 60 -1.56 -2.18 3.55
CA ALA A 60 -2.98 -2.37 3.22
C ALA A 60 -3.71 -3.20 4.28
N ARG A 61 -3.08 -4.26 4.81
CA ARG A 61 -3.66 -5.08 5.90
C ARG A 61 -3.87 -4.26 7.18
N ARG A 62 -2.88 -3.48 7.60
CA ARG A 62 -3.02 -2.61 8.78
C ARG A 62 -4.12 -1.57 8.61
N LEU A 63 -4.30 -1.04 7.40
CA LEU A 63 -5.41 -0.13 7.11
C LEU A 63 -6.78 -0.83 7.19
N VAL A 64 -6.88 -2.09 6.75
CA VAL A 64 -8.10 -2.89 6.96
C VAL A 64 -8.38 -3.09 8.46
N GLU A 65 -7.34 -3.43 9.24
CA GLU A 65 -7.45 -3.59 10.70
C GLU A 65 -7.89 -2.30 11.40
N SER A 66 -7.42 -1.14 10.93
CA SER A 66 -7.85 0.18 11.42
C SER A 66 -9.24 0.62 10.93
N GLY A 67 -9.86 -0.14 10.01
CA GLY A 67 -11.20 0.17 9.48
C GLY A 67 -11.22 1.24 8.39
N GLU A 68 -10.08 1.58 7.83
CA GLU A 68 -9.92 2.66 6.85
C GLU A 68 -10.23 2.21 5.41
N VAL A 69 -9.89 0.96 5.06
CA VAL A 69 -10.01 0.44 3.70
C VAL A 69 -10.58 -0.98 3.70
N ASP A 70 -11.07 -1.41 2.54
CA ASP A 70 -11.30 -2.81 2.22
C ASP A 70 -10.27 -3.30 1.20
N ILE A 71 -9.84 -4.56 1.35
CA ILE A 71 -9.12 -5.29 0.30
C ILE A 71 -10.12 -6.17 -0.44
N THR A 72 -10.10 -6.11 -1.77
CA THR A 72 -10.96 -6.92 -2.63
C THR A 72 -10.18 -7.73 -3.66
N GLN A 73 -10.74 -8.87 -4.06
CA GLN A 73 -10.25 -9.69 -5.16
C GLN A 73 -11.46 -10.19 -5.96
N GLY A 74 -11.45 -9.97 -7.27
CA GLY A 74 -12.64 -10.27 -8.09
C GLY A 74 -13.88 -9.43 -7.75
N GLY A 75 -13.71 -8.32 -7.02
CA GLY A 75 -14.80 -7.46 -6.57
C GLY A 75 -15.36 -7.82 -5.18
N GLU A 76 -14.96 -8.96 -4.62
CA GLU A 76 -15.39 -9.41 -3.29
C GLU A 76 -14.37 -9.02 -2.23
N VAL A 77 -14.84 -8.67 -1.03
CA VAL A 77 -13.96 -8.37 0.11
C VAL A 77 -13.27 -9.67 0.56
N VAL A 78 -11.94 -9.63 0.68
CA VAL A 78 -11.11 -10.78 1.05
C VAL A 78 -10.12 -10.41 2.14
N ASP A 79 -9.66 -11.43 2.86
CA ASP A 79 -8.54 -11.28 3.79
C ASP A 79 -7.21 -11.09 3.03
N GLY A 80 -6.59 -9.91 3.19
CA GLY A 80 -5.32 -9.57 2.56
C GLY A 80 -4.10 -10.36 3.06
N ALA A 81 -4.21 -11.10 4.17
CA ALA A 81 -3.16 -11.99 4.65
C ALA A 81 -3.11 -13.30 3.86
N THR A 82 -4.26 -13.79 3.39
CA THR A 82 -4.39 -15.08 2.71
C THR A 82 -4.62 -14.95 1.21
N ALA A 83 -5.03 -13.77 0.73
CA ALA A 83 -5.27 -13.50 -0.69
C ALA A 83 -4.00 -13.70 -1.55
N LYS A 84 -4.11 -14.62 -2.52
CA LYS A 84 -3.05 -14.92 -3.49
C LYS A 84 -3.30 -14.21 -4.80
N GLY A 85 -2.26 -13.56 -5.32
CA GLY A 85 -2.32 -12.87 -6.61
C GLY A 85 -2.77 -11.41 -6.50
N PRO A 86 -3.30 -10.83 -7.59
CA PRO A 86 -3.67 -9.43 -7.65
C PRO A 86 -4.85 -9.10 -6.74
N ILE A 87 -4.65 -8.11 -5.88
CA ILE A 87 -5.68 -7.55 -5.00
C ILE A 87 -5.90 -6.08 -5.32
N ARG A 88 -7.08 -5.57 -4.96
CA ARG A 88 -7.45 -4.17 -5.03
C ARG A 88 -7.70 -3.64 -3.62
N ILE A 89 -7.48 -2.35 -3.42
CA ILE A 89 -7.74 -1.63 -2.18
C ILE A 89 -8.74 -0.54 -2.51
N ARG A 90 -9.77 -0.36 -1.69
CA ARG A 90 -10.77 0.71 -1.83
C ARG A 90 -11.05 1.37 -0.49
N ARG A 91 -11.50 2.62 -0.51
CA ARG A 91 -12.00 3.28 0.71
C ARG A 91 -13.27 2.58 1.20
N ARG A 92 -13.47 2.53 2.51
CA ARG A 92 -14.74 2.17 3.13
C ARG A 92 -15.74 3.33 3.08
#